data_AF-A0AAU4B8W7-F1
#
_entry.id   AF-A0AAU4B8W7-F1
#
_cell.length_a   1.000
_cell.length_b   1.000
_cell.length_c   1.000
_cell.angle_alpha   90.00
_cell.angle_beta   90.00
_cell.angle_gamma   90.00
#
_symmetry.space_group_name_H-M   'P 1'
#
loop_
_entity.id
_entity.type
_entity.pdbx_description
1 polymer ?
#
loop_
_entity_poly.entity_id
_entity_poly.type
_entity_poly.pdbx_seq_one_letter_code
_entity_poly.pdbx_strand_id
1 'polypeptide(L)' 'MRVYAKAAPTIGESISVAWGDGAWWYQSSTGLWLTPCKRVDLAAEKLNILLTPWVSAAFDALRDEHL' A
#
# COMPACT_ATOMS: atom_id res chain seq x y z
N MET A 1 -6.65 -4.31 -6.01
CA MET A 1 -7.45 -3.17 -5.51
C MET A 1 -6.56 -1.93 -5.55
N ARG A 2 -7.04 -0.79 -6.07
CA ARG A 2 -6.27 0.46 -6.15
C ARG A 2 -7.05 1.55 -5.43
N VAL A 3 -6.44 2.19 -4.44
CA VAL A 3 -7.00 3.37 -3.76
C VAL A 3 -6.44 4.61 -4.47
N TYR A 4 -7.31 5.49 -4.95
CA TYR A 4 -6.93 6.69 -5.68
C TYR A 4 -7.00 7.91 -4.78
N ALA A 5 -5.91 8.68 -4.71
CA ALA A 5 -5.87 9.99 -4.08
C ALA A 5 -5.52 11.04 -5.13
N LYS A 6 -6.37 12.05 -5.31
CA LYS A 6 -6.15 13.12 -6.32
C LYS A 6 -4.86 13.90 -6.07
N ALA A 7 -4.48 14.09 -4.80
CA ALA A 7 -3.26 14.80 -4.42
C ALA A 7 -1.98 14.00 -4.75
N ALA A 8 -2.07 12.67 -4.87
CA ALA A 8 -0.92 11.81 -5.15
C ALA A 8 -1.33 10.68 -6.10
N PRO A 9 -1.66 10.99 -7.37
CA PRO A 9 -2.30 10.04 -8.29
C PRO A 9 -1.36 8.90 -8.71
N THR A 10 -0.05 9.11 -8.56
CA THR A 10 1.01 8.15 -8.85
C THR A 10 1.35 7.26 -7.66
N ILE A 11 0.96 7.65 -6.44
CA ILE A 11 1.24 6.87 -5.23
C ILE A 11 0.13 5.84 -5.01
N GLY A 12 0.54 4.59 -4.87
CA GLY A 12 -0.35 3.50 -4.53
C GLY A 12 0.38 2.17 -4.62
N GLU A 13 -0.29 1.13 -4.14
CA GLU A 13 0.22 -0.24 -4.16
C GLU A 13 -0.71 -1.12 -4.98
N SER A 14 -0.15 -2.08 -5.71
CA SER A 14 -0.93 -3.18 -6.30
C SER A 14 -0.74 -4.43 -5.46
N ILE A 15 -1.84 -5.12 -5.17
CA ILE A 15 -1.84 -6.32 -4.32
C ILE A 15 -2.41 -7.47 -5.13
N SER A 16 -1.70 -8.59 -5.11
CA SER A 16 -2.15 -9.87 -5.62
C SER A 16 -2.56 -10.79 -4.47
N VAL A 17 -3.33 -11.83 -4.81
CA VAL A 17 -3.63 -12.93 -3.90
C VAL A 17 -2.84 -14.15 -4.38
N ALA A 18 -2.05 -14.73 -3.49
CA ALA A 18 -1.22 -15.89 -3.80
C ALA A 18 -1.38 -16.96 -2.71
N TRP A 19 -1.23 -18.23 -3.11
CA TRP A 19 -1.27 -19.35 -2.19
C TRP A 19 0.09 -19.54 -1.52
N GLY A 20 0.11 -19.55 -0.18
CA GLY A 20 1.32 -19.66 0.63
C GLY A 20 1.01 -20.19 2.03
N ASP A 21 1.90 -21.00 2.60
CA ASP A 21 1.77 -21.57 3.96
C ASP A 21 0.39 -22.20 4.25
N GLY A 22 -0.19 -22.87 3.26
CA GLY A 22 -1.49 -23.55 3.39
C GLY A 22 -2.72 -22.63 3.45
N ALA A 23 -2.58 -21.35 3.09
CA ALA A 23 -3.69 -20.40 3.01
C ALA A 23 -3.55 -19.45 1.82
N TRP A 24 -4.60 -18.71 1.52
CA TRP A 24 -4.53 -17.55 0.62
C TRP A 24 -3.97 -16.35 1.38
N TRP A 25 -3.01 -15.66 0.77
CA TRP A 25 -2.34 -14.49 1.32
C TRP A 25 -2.40 -13.30 0.38
N TYR A 26 -2.39 -12.11 0.96
CA TYR A 26 -2.13 -10.88 0.22
C TYR A 26 -0.63 -10.70 0.03
N GLN A 27 -0.23 -10.43 -1.21
CA GLN A 27 1.15 -10.15 -1.59
C GLN A 27 1.22 -8.79 -2.27
N SER A 28 2.16 -7.96 -1.85
CA SER A 28 2.43 -6.67 -2.47
C SER A 28 3.07 -6.82 -3.85
N SER A 29 3.10 -5.74 -4.62
CA SER A 29 3.71 -5.72 -5.95
C SER A 29 5.23 -5.95 -5.91
N THR A 30 5.85 -5.70 -4.76
CA THR A 30 7.28 -5.97 -4.49
C THR A 30 7.56 -7.43 -4.11
N GLY A 31 6.54 -8.27 -4.00
CA GLY A 31 6.66 -9.68 -3.57
C GLY A 31 6.59 -9.89 -2.06
N LEU A 32 6.53 -8.82 -1.25
CA LEU A 32 6.36 -8.92 0.20
C LEU A 32 5.01 -9.55 0.56
N TRP A 33 5.04 -10.61 1.37
CA TRP A 33 3.86 -11.23 1.97
C TRP A 33 3.32 -10.34 3.10
N LEU A 34 2.06 -9.91 2.96
CA LEU A 34 1.46 -8.99 3.92
C LEU A 34 0.82 -9.76 5.08
N THR A 35 -0.21 -10.56 4.78
CA THR A 35 -1.02 -11.28 5.77
C THR A 35 -1.94 -12.29 5.09
N PRO A 36 -2.44 -13.34 5.79
CA PRO A 36 -3.50 -14.20 5.25
C PRO A 36 -4.75 -13.40 4.89
N CYS A 37 -5.46 -13.80 3.82
CA CYS A 37 -6.65 -13.11 3.31
C CYS A 37 -7.82 -13.03 4.32
N LYS A 38 -7.78 -13.83 5.39
CA LYS A 38 -8.75 -13.77 6.49
C LYS A 38 -8.58 -12.51 7.37
N ARG A 39 -7.49 -11.77 7.22
CA ARG A 39 -7.09 -10.62 8.05
C ARG A 39 -6.92 -9.36 7.21
N VAL A 40 -8.02 -8.92 6.57
CA VAL A 40 -8.04 -7.77 5.67
C VAL A 40 -7.68 -6.46 6.40
N ASP A 41 -8.08 -6.35 7.66
CA ASP A 41 -7.70 -5.29 8.60
C ASP A 41 -6.18 -5.12 8.68
N LEU A 42 -5.46 -6.22 8.93
CA LEU A 42 -4.00 -6.21 9.00
C LEU A 42 -3.36 -5.92 7.64
N ALA A 43 -4.01 -6.31 6.54
CA ALA A 43 -3.51 -6.00 5.21
C ALA A 43 -3.53 -4.48 4.99
N ALA A 44 -4.64 -3.83 5.34
CA ALA A 44 -4.78 -2.37 5.26
C ALA A 44 -3.76 -1.65 6.15
N GLU A 45 -3.55 -2.12 7.38
CA GLU A 45 -2.55 -1.55 8.30
C GLU A 45 -1.12 -1.66 7.73
N LYS A 46 -0.74 -2.85 7.25
CA LYS A 46 0.60 -3.06 6.66
C LYS A 46 0.83 -2.22 5.41
N LEU A 47 -0.19 -2.07 4.56
CA LEU A 47 -0.12 -1.17 3.41
C LEU A 47 0.04 0.28 3.83
N ASN A 48 -0.67 0.71 4.87
CA ASN A 48 -0.56 2.07 5.38
C ASN A 48 0.88 2.34 5.83
N ILE A 49 1.49 1.42 6.58
CA ILE A 49 2.90 1.51 7.00
C ILE A 49 3.82 1.56 5.78
N LEU A 50 3.61 0.68 4.79
CA LEU A 50 4.45 0.59 3.59
C LEU A 50 4.39 1.85 2.73
N LEU A 51 3.21 2.47 2.61
CA LEU A 51 2.99 3.66 1.80
C LEU A 51 3.28 4.97 2.54
N THR A 52 3.32 4.98 3.87
CA THR A 52 3.51 6.20 4.68
C THR A 52 4.70 7.05 4.25
N PRO A 53 5.92 6.50 4.02
CA PRO A 53 7.06 7.33 3.61
C PRO A 53 6.84 8.05 2.27
N TRP A 54 6.23 7.36 1.31
CA TRP A 54 5.94 7.91 -0.01
C TRP A 54 4.87 8.99 0.05
N VAL A 55 3.80 8.72 0.80
CA VAL A 55 2.71 9.68 1.01
C VAL A 55 3.22 10.94 1.68
N SER A 56 4.03 10.82 2.74
CA SER A 56 4.64 11.98 3.42
C SER A 56 5.52 12.79 2.46
N ALA A 57 6.38 12.15 1.69
CA ALA A 57 7.25 12.83 0.72
C ALA A 57 6.46 13.60 -0.36
N ALA A 58 5.35 13.04 -0.86
CA ALA A 58 4.51 13.75 -1.81
C ALA A 58 3.81 14.97 -1.20
N PHE A 59 3.39 14.89 0.07
CA PHE A 59 2.80 16.05 0.75
C PHE A 59 3.82 17.16 1.01
N ASP A 60 5.08 16.82 1.31
CA ASP A 60 6.13 17.81 1.48
C ASP A 60 6.48 18.49 0.15
N ALA A 61 6.62 17.73 -0.94
CA ALA A 61 6.84 18.30 -2.27
C ALA A 61 5.69 19.25 -2.69
N LEU A 62 4.44 18.88 -2.42
CA LEU A 62 3.29 19.75 -2.68
C LEU A 62 3.32 21.04 -1.85
N ARG A 63 3.86 21.01 -0.63
CA ARG A 63 4.02 22.23 0.18
C ARG A 63 5.10 23.15 -0.39
N ASP A 64 6.21 22.58 -0.84
CA ASP A 64 7.32 23.34 -1.44
C ASP A 64 6.92 23.99 -2.78
N GLU A 65 6.05 23.37 -3.57
CA GLU A 65 5.52 23.95 -4.82
C GLU A 65 4.57 25.15 -4.61
N HIS A 66 4.04 25.33 -3.39
CA HIS A 66 3.11 26.43 -3.06
C HIS A 66 3.77 27.57 -2.26
N LEU A 67 5.09 27.54 -2.08
CA LEU A 67 5.91 28.60 -1.45
C LEU A 67 6.73 29.35 -2.51
#